data_AF-B3V7Y0-F1
#
_entry.id   AF-B3V7Y0-F1
#
_cell.length_a   1.000
_cell.length_b   1.000
_cell.length_c   1.000
_cell.angle_alpha   90.00
_cell.angle_beta   90.00
_cell.angle_gamma   90.00
#
_symmetry.space_group_name_H-M   'P 1'
#
loop_
_entity.id
_entity.type
_entity.pdbx_description
1 polymer ?
#
loop_
_entity_poly.entity_id
_entity_poly.type
_entity_poly.pdbx_seq_one_letter_code
_entity_poly.pdbx_strand_id
1 'polypeptide(L)'
;TRGPSTSLFDESDIFGRQTEIETLVDRLLSVDADGKKYRVIPIVGMAGVGKTTLAKAVYNNEKLKDRFDLKAWICVSEPYDASRITKGLLEEIGSSNLMVDNTLNQLQIKLKESLKGKKFLIVLDDVWNDKYIEWDDLRNPFAPGEIGSKIIVTTRKESVAEMMGSRPIIMEILSSEFSWPLFKRHAFEKRDPKEHPELEEVGKHIAKKCKGLPLALKTLAGLLRSKSEVEEWRRILRSEVWELPDNGILPALMLSYTDLPVRLKQCFSFCAIFPKDYPFQKKQVIQLW
;
A
#
# COMPACT_ATOMS: atom_id res chain seq x y z
N THR A 1 -11.53 -5.14 4.20
CA THR A 1 -11.21 -4.64 2.83
C THR A 1 -10.32 -3.43 2.95
N ARG A 2 -9.37 -3.26 2.03
CA ARG A 2 -8.52 -2.07 1.97
C ARG A 2 -9.27 -1.01 1.17
N GLY A 3 -9.42 0.20 1.70
CA GLY A 3 -10.00 1.30 0.92
C GLY A 3 -9.08 1.72 -0.24
N PRO A 4 -9.55 2.55 -1.19
CA PRO A 4 -8.70 3.11 -2.24
C PRO A 4 -7.42 3.70 -1.62
N SER A 5 -6.26 3.30 -2.11
CA SER A 5 -5.01 3.90 -1.67
C SER A 5 -4.90 5.31 -2.25
N THR A 6 -4.79 6.30 -1.37
CA THR A 6 -4.50 7.70 -1.75
C THR A 6 -2.99 7.92 -1.85
N SER A 7 -2.55 8.82 -2.73
CA SER A 7 -1.17 9.32 -2.73
C SER A 7 -0.80 10.03 -1.42
N LEU A 8 -1.76 10.61 -0.69
CA LEU A 8 -1.51 11.37 0.54
C LEU A 8 -0.94 10.49 1.66
N PHE A 9 0.04 11.04 2.37
CA PHE A 9 0.74 10.37 3.46
C PHE A 9 1.48 11.38 4.35
N ASP A 10 1.58 11.11 5.66
CA ASP A 10 2.39 11.89 6.60
C ASP A 10 3.83 11.35 6.61
N GLU A 11 4.76 12.08 6.00
CA GLU A 11 6.17 11.69 5.89
C GLU A 11 6.82 11.32 7.23
N SER A 12 6.33 11.87 8.35
CA SER A 12 6.87 11.58 9.67
C SER A 12 6.51 10.18 10.20
N ASP A 13 5.64 9.43 9.49
CA ASP A 13 5.32 8.03 9.75
C ASP A 13 6.25 7.02 9.03
N ILE A 14 7.27 7.48 8.28
CA ILE A 14 8.25 6.58 7.62
C ILE A 14 9.42 6.32 8.55
N PHE A 15 9.58 5.05 8.94
CA PHE A 15 10.70 4.60 9.77
C PHE A 15 11.52 3.58 9.00
N GLY A 16 12.85 3.80 8.96
CA GLY A 16 13.80 2.79 8.49
C GLY A 16 13.71 2.41 7.02
N ARG A 17 13.16 3.28 6.16
CA ARG A 17 13.02 3.04 4.70
C ARG A 17 13.83 4.00 3.82
N GLN A 18 14.77 4.71 4.42
CA GLN A 18 15.50 5.78 3.72
C GLN A 18 16.30 5.21 2.54
N THR A 19 16.97 4.07 2.72
CA THR A 19 17.73 3.38 1.68
C THR A 19 16.84 2.96 0.50
N GLU A 20 15.67 2.38 0.76
CA GLU A 20 14.73 1.98 -0.29
C GLU A 20 14.12 3.19 -1.00
N ILE A 21 13.85 4.28 -0.28
CA ILE A 21 13.38 5.55 -0.84
C ILE A 21 14.42 6.12 -1.79
N GLU A 22 15.67 6.24 -1.35
CA GLU A 22 16.78 6.76 -2.17
C GLU A 22 17.00 5.89 -3.40
N THR A 23 17.06 4.58 -3.22
CA THR A 23 17.20 3.62 -4.33
C THR A 23 16.07 3.77 -5.36
N LEU A 24 14.82 3.92 -4.90
CA LEU A 24 13.68 4.08 -5.81
C LEU A 24 13.70 5.46 -6.50
N VAL A 25 14.02 6.53 -5.77
CA VAL A 25 14.19 7.88 -6.35
C VAL A 25 15.26 7.87 -7.44
N ASP A 26 16.42 7.27 -7.18
CA ASP A 26 17.52 7.18 -8.14
C ASP A 26 17.10 6.41 -9.41
N ARG A 27 16.39 5.29 -9.25
CA ARG A 27 15.82 4.53 -10.38
C ARG A 27 14.75 5.29 -11.16
N LEU A 28 14.03 6.20 -10.52
CA LEU A 28 13.04 7.05 -11.19
C LEU A 28 13.69 8.22 -11.93
N LEU A 29 14.81 8.72 -11.43
CA LEU A 29 15.59 9.78 -12.07
C LEU A 29 16.49 9.26 -13.19
N SER A 30 16.87 7.98 -13.18
CA SER A 30 17.71 7.38 -14.20
C SER A 30 17.02 7.36 -15.57
N VAL A 31 17.79 7.63 -16.62
CA VAL A 31 17.37 7.43 -18.00
C VAL A 31 18.25 6.32 -18.57
N ASP A 32 17.63 5.23 -18.98
CA ASP A 32 18.37 4.09 -19.51
C ASP A 32 18.74 4.32 -20.98
N ALA A 33 19.93 3.89 -21.36
CA ALA A 33 20.46 4.07 -22.72
C ALA A 33 19.84 3.12 -23.76
N ASP A 34 18.97 2.20 -23.36
CA ASP A 34 18.41 1.16 -24.23
C ASP A 34 17.21 1.62 -25.07
N GLY A 35 16.91 2.92 -25.05
CA GLY A 35 15.87 3.54 -25.88
C GLY A 35 14.43 3.22 -25.49
N LYS A 36 14.19 2.45 -24.42
CA LYS A 36 12.81 2.18 -23.98
C LYS A 36 12.16 3.46 -23.46
N LYS A 37 10.93 3.71 -23.91
CA LYS A 37 10.16 4.89 -23.52
C LYS A 37 9.82 4.91 -22.03
N TYR A 38 9.42 3.76 -21.49
CA TYR A 38 9.13 3.63 -20.06
C TYR A 38 9.81 2.42 -19.42
N ARG A 39 9.91 2.46 -18.08
CA ARG A 39 10.36 1.34 -17.25
C ARG A 39 9.35 0.98 -16.19
N VAL A 40 9.22 -0.31 -15.92
CA VAL A 40 8.47 -0.83 -14.78
C VAL A 40 9.43 -1.06 -13.61
N ILE A 41 9.04 -0.66 -12.41
CA ILE A 41 9.80 -0.88 -11.18
C ILE A 41 8.88 -1.58 -10.17
N PRO A 42 8.94 -2.91 -10.10
CA PRO A 42 8.18 -3.66 -9.11
C PRO A 42 8.73 -3.44 -7.70
N ILE A 43 7.84 -3.30 -6.72
CA ILE A 43 8.10 -3.33 -5.29
C ILE A 43 7.40 -4.57 -4.75
N VAL A 44 8.19 -5.55 -4.30
CA VAL A 44 7.71 -6.87 -3.90
C VAL A 44 7.95 -7.07 -2.41
N GLY A 45 7.06 -7.80 -1.75
CA GLY A 45 7.22 -8.13 -0.33
C GLY A 45 5.90 -8.56 0.30
N MET A 46 5.96 -9.06 1.53
CA MET A 46 4.80 -9.64 2.20
C MET A 46 3.71 -8.63 2.57
N ALA A 47 2.57 -9.14 3.03
CA ALA A 47 1.46 -8.29 3.50
C ALA A 47 1.89 -7.40 4.67
N GLY A 48 1.50 -6.12 4.65
CA GLY A 48 1.76 -5.20 5.77
C GLY A 48 3.20 -4.67 5.90
N VAL A 49 4.13 -5.08 5.02
CA VAL A 49 5.55 -4.68 5.07
C VAL A 49 5.83 -3.21 4.71
N GLY A 50 4.87 -2.53 4.08
CA GLY A 50 4.96 -1.10 3.75
C GLY A 50 5.23 -0.75 2.28
N LYS A 51 5.01 -1.67 1.32
CA LYS A 51 5.23 -1.41 -0.13
C LYS A 51 4.52 -0.16 -0.64
N THR A 52 3.23 -0.04 -0.36
CA THR A 52 2.46 1.16 -0.73
C THR A 52 2.99 2.39 -0.04
N THR A 53 3.39 2.31 1.23
CA THR A 53 4.01 3.44 1.94
C THR A 53 5.27 3.92 1.25
N LEU A 54 6.14 3.01 0.79
CA LEU A 54 7.31 3.36 -0.01
C LEU A 54 6.92 4.04 -1.33
N ALA A 55 5.95 3.47 -2.06
CA ALA A 55 5.48 4.06 -3.31
C ALA A 55 4.89 5.47 -3.10
N LYS A 56 4.13 5.71 -2.02
CA LYS A 56 3.59 7.05 -1.68
C LYS A 56 4.70 8.04 -1.35
N ALA A 57 5.68 7.62 -0.54
CA ALA A 57 6.81 8.44 -0.14
C ALA A 57 7.57 8.97 -1.37
N VAL A 58 7.75 8.11 -2.37
CA VAL A 58 8.44 8.50 -3.58
C VAL A 58 7.53 9.26 -4.55
N TYR A 59 6.25 8.87 -4.66
CA TYR A 59 5.29 9.59 -5.51
C TYR A 59 5.17 11.07 -5.12
N ASN A 60 5.24 11.42 -3.84
CA ASN A 60 5.21 12.82 -3.38
C ASN A 60 6.59 13.44 -3.16
N ASN A 61 7.68 12.76 -3.52
CA ASN A 61 9.02 13.25 -3.23
C ASN A 61 9.31 14.55 -4.00
N GLU A 62 9.79 15.58 -3.29
CA GLU A 62 10.10 16.89 -3.87
C GLU A 62 11.12 16.81 -5.02
N LYS A 63 12.08 15.88 -4.97
CA LYS A 63 13.05 15.69 -6.08
C LYS A 63 12.39 15.25 -7.39
N LEU A 64 11.16 14.74 -7.34
CA LEU A 64 10.40 14.23 -8.48
C LEU A 64 9.25 15.14 -8.93
N LYS A 65 9.02 16.25 -8.21
CA LYS A 65 7.87 17.14 -8.42
C LYS A 65 7.74 17.64 -9.86
N ASP A 66 8.85 18.11 -10.43
CA ASP A 66 8.89 18.71 -11.78
C ASP A 66 9.55 17.78 -12.81
N ARG A 67 9.63 16.48 -12.53
CA ARG A 67 10.33 15.50 -13.38
C ARG A 67 9.42 14.74 -14.33
N PHE A 68 8.11 14.82 -14.13
CA PHE A 68 7.08 14.10 -14.88
C PHE A 68 5.93 15.07 -15.22
N ASP A 69 5.49 15.05 -16.47
CA ASP A 69 4.36 15.86 -16.97
C ASP A 69 3.02 15.37 -16.42
N LEU A 70 2.91 14.05 -16.24
CA LEU A 70 1.69 13.37 -15.79
C LEU A 70 2.01 12.41 -14.67
N LYS A 71 1.14 12.36 -13.67
CA LYS A 71 1.22 11.39 -12.58
C LYS A 71 -0.16 10.79 -12.36
N ALA A 72 -0.23 9.48 -12.15
CA ALA A 72 -1.47 8.79 -11.85
C ALA A 72 -1.24 7.69 -10.83
N TRP A 73 -2.21 7.48 -9.95
CA TRP A 73 -2.16 6.41 -8.95
C TRP A 73 -3.45 5.61 -8.99
N ILE A 74 -3.34 4.29 -9.21
CA ILE A 74 -4.50 3.39 -9.16
C ILE A 74 -4.21 2.15 -8.33
N CYS A 75 -5.15 1.78 -7.48
CA CYS A 75 -5.18 0.47 -6.85
C CYS A 75 -5.82 -0.55 -7.81
N VAL A 76 -5.07 -1.59 -8.16
CA VAL A 76 -5.54 -2.66 -9.04
C VAL A 76 -6.37 -3.63 -8.21
N SER A 77 -7.67 -3.70 -8.50
CA SER A 77 -8.58 -4.63 -7.81
C SER A 77 -8.36 -6.07 -8.21
N GLU A 78 -8.89 -6.95 -7.37
CA GLU A 78 -9.17 -8.34 -7.71
C GLU A 78 -10.70 -8.58 -7.69
N PRO A 79 -11.32 -9.05 -8.79
CA PRO A 79 -10.67 -9.53 -10.01
C PRO A 79 -10.05 -8.42 -10.86
N TYR A 80 -9.07 -8.81 -11.68
CA TYR A 80 -8.43 -7.94 -12.66
C TYR A 80 -9.46 -7.45 -13.68
N ASP A 81 -9.46 -6.14 -13.94
CA ASP A 81 -10.35 -5.49 -14.90
C ASP A 81 -9.60 -4.36 -15.62
N ALA A 82 -9.18 -4.63 -16.84
CA ALA A 82 -8.45 -3.67 -17.68
C ALA A 82 -9.26 -2.39 -17.96
N SER A 83 -10.59 -2.47 -18.04
CA SER A 83 -11.45 -1.31 -18.30
C SER A 83 -11.47 -0.39 -17.09
N ARG A 84 -11.64 -0.96 -15.89
CA ARG A 84 -11.60 -0.21 -14.63
C ARG A 84 -10.25 0.46 -14.39
N ILE A 85 -9.15 -0.26 -14.64
CA ILE A 85 -7.79 0.28 -14.50
C ILE A 85 -7.58 1.44 -15.49
N THR A 86 -7.87 1.23 -16.77
CA THR A 86 -7.69 2.24 -17.81
C THR A 86 -8.54 3.48 -17.55
N LYS A 87 -9.79 3.30 -17.13
CA LYS A 87 -10.70 4.38 -16.77
C LYS A 87 -10.17 5.19 -15.58
N GLY A 88 -9.76 4.54 -14.50
CA GLY A 88 -9.24 5.25 -13.34
C GLY A 88 -7.92 5.97 -13.61
N LEU A 89 -7.05 5.43 -14.48
CA LEU A 89 -5.86 6.16 -14.95
C LEU A 89 -6.22 7.43 -15.72
N LEU A 90 -7.24 7.37 -16.59
CA LEU A 90 -7.75 8.53 -17.32
C LEU A 90 -8.33 9.60 -16.38
N GLU A 91 -9.04 9.18 -15.33
CA GLU A 91 -9.58 10.08 -14.30
C GLU A 91 -8.44 10.81 -13.55
N GLU A 92 -7.41 10.08 -13.13
CA GLU A 92 -6.25 10.62 -12.41
C GLU A 92 -5.44 11.63 -13.22
N ILE A 93 -5.30 11.43 -14.54
CA ILE A 93 -4.60 12.39 -15.43
C ILE A 93 -5.49 13.54 -15.92
N GLY A 94 -6.72 13.66 -15.39
CA GLY A 94 -7.62 14.78 -15.66
C GLY A 94 -8.39 14.69 -16.98
N SER A 95 -8.60 13.49 -17.53
CA SER A 95 -9.38 13.30 -18.76
C SER A 95 -10.88 13.46 -18.48
N SER A 96 -11.49 14.52 -19.02
CA SER A 96 -12.88 14.90 -18.75
C SER A 96 -13.94 14.18 -19.61
N ASN A 97 -13.54 13.42 -20.64
CA ASN A 97 -14.44 12.81 -21.63
C ASN A 97 -14.70 11.31 -21.38
N LEU A 98 -15.00 10.94 -20.12
CA LEU A 98 -15.26 9.56 -19.72
C LEU A 98 -16.77 9.27 -19.63
N MET A 99 -17.36 8.90 -20.76
CA MET A 99 -18.70 8.28 -20.81
C MET A 99 -18.75 6.95 -20.05
N VAL A 100 -19.93 6.65 -19.47
CA VAL A 100 -20.17 5.45 -18.65
C VAL A 100 -20.07 4.15 -19.47
N ASP A 101 -20.35 4.21 -20.77
CA ASP A 101 -20.47 3.11 -21.71
C ASP A 101 -19.25 2.92 -22.63
N ASN A 102 -18.13 3.61 -22.38
CA ASN A 102 -16.93 3.44 -23.19
C ASN A 102 -16.46 1.98 -23.17
N THR A 103 -16.22 1.43 -24.36
CA THR A 103 -15.58 0.11 -24.50
C THR A 103 -14.10 0.18 -24.08
N LEU A 104 -13.52 -0.97 -23.71
CA LEU A 104 -12.08 -1.06 -23.37
C LEU A 104 -11.19 -0.45 -24.46
N ASN A 105 -11.49 -0.73 -25.74
CA ASN A 105 -10.75 -0.17 -26.87
C ASN A 105 -10.77 1.37 -26.88
N GLN A 106 -11.95 1.97 -26.68
CA GLN A 106 -12.06 3.44 -26.62
C GLN A 106 -11.28 4.02 -25.43
N LEU A 107 -11.33 3.37 -24.27
CA LEU A 107 -10.55 3.79 -23.10
C LEU A 107 -9.04 3.70 -23.39
N GLN A 108 -8.56 2.60 -23.95
CA GLN A 108 -7.13 2.41 -24.24
C GLN A 108 -6.62 3.38 -25.31
N ILE A 109 -7.40 3.67 -26.35
CA ILE A 109 -7.04 4.70 -27.35
C ILE A 109 -6.94 6.08 -26.69
N LYS A 110 -7.91 6.45 -25.84
CA LYS A 110 -7.87 7.72 -25.10
C LYS A 110 -6.65 7.82 -24.18
N LEU A 111 -6.33 6.75 -23.45
CA LEU A 111 -5.16 6.72 -22.57
C LEU A 111 -3.87 6.85 -23.38
N LYS A 112 -3.77 6.12 -24.49
CA LYS A 112 -2.64 6.17 -25.42
C LYS A 112 -2.38 7.59 -25.93
N GLU A 113 -3.40 8.29 -26.40
CA GLU A 113 -3.26 9.67 -26.88
C GLU A 113 -2.96 10.66 -25.74
N SER A 114 -3.49 10.43 -24.53
CA SER A 114 -3.20 11.29 -23.36
C SER A 114 -1.75 11.19 -22.89
N LEU A 115 -1.13 10.02 -23.03
CA LEU A 115 0.26 9.77 -22.63
C LEU A 115 1.28 10.05 -23.74
N LYS A 116 0.83 10.23 -24.99
CA LYS A 116 1.69 10.39 -26.15
C LYS A 116 2.60 11.60 -26.03
N GLY A 117 3.92 11.38 -26.11
CA GLY A 117 4.92 12.43 -25.99
C GLY A 117 4.98 13.10 -24.62
N LYS A 118 4.37 12.48 -23.59
CA LYS A 118 4.43 12.93 -22.20
C LYS A 118 5.31 12.00 -21.40
N LYS A 119 6.09 12.59 -20.49
CA LYS A 119 6.87 11.84 -19.51
C LYS A 119 6.01 11.60 -18.27
N PHE A 120 5.62 10.36 -18.01
CA PHE A 120 4.67 10.05 -16.94
C PHE A 120 5.28 9.23 -15.78
N LEU A 121 4.68 9.36 -14.60
CA LEU A 121 4.86 8.47 -13.46
C LEU A 121 3.53 7.83 -13.08
N ILE A 122 3.36 6.55 -13.35
CA ILE A 122 2.13 5.81 -13.01
C ILE A 122 2.43 4.86 -11.86
N VAL A 123 1.51 4.76 -10.89
CA VAL A 123 1.57 3.75 -9.82
C VAL A 123 0.40 2.78 -9.97
N LEU A 124 0.71 1.50 -10.14
CA LEU A 124 -0.22 0.38 -10.08
C LEU A 124 -0.04 -0.32 -8.71
N ASP A 125 -0.85 0.05 -7.74
CA ASP A 125 -0.78 -0.46 -6.36
C ASP A 125 -1.55 -1.79 -6.22
N ASP A 126 -0.97 -2.75 -5.50
CA ASP A 126 -1.55 -4.04 -5.11
C ASP A 126 -1.91 -4.95 -6.30
N VAL A 127 -0.99 -5.13 -7.26
CA VAL A 127 -1.20 -6.03 -8.42
C VAL A 127 -1.08 -7.50 -8.02
N TRP A 128 -2.10 -8.30 -8.33
CA TRP A 128 -2.15 -9.75 -8.08
C TRP A 128 -2.04 -10.62 -9.34
N ASN A 129 -2.38 -10.05 -10.50
CA ASN A 129 -2.43 -10.76 -11.76
C ASN A 129 -1.03 -10.92 -12.38
N ASP A 130 -0.62 -12.17 -12.59
CA ASP A 130 0.66 -12.58 -13.18
C ASP A 130 0.50 -13.17 -14.59
N LYS A 131 -0.67 -13.00 -15.22
CA LYS A 131 -0.89 -13.42 -16.60
C LYS A 131 -0.25 -12.44 -17.58
N TYR A 132 0.73 -12.94 -18.34
CA TYR A 132 1.48 -12.14 -19.31
C TYR A 132 0.58 -11.48 -20.36
N ILE A 133 -0.40 -12.19 -20.92
CA ILE A 133 -1.29 -11.66 -21.98
C ILE A 133 -2.06 -10.44 -21.47
N GLU A 134 -2.63 -10.52 -20.26
CA GLU A 134 -3.40 -9.43 -19.68
C GLU A 134 -2.52 -8.19 -19.38
N TRP A 135 -1.25 -8.40 -18.99
CA TRP A 135 -0.26 -7.32 -18.86
C TRP A 135 0.16 -6.74 -20.21
N ASP A 136 0.39 -7.58 -21.22
CA ASP A 136 0.76 -7.16 -22.57
C ASP A 136 -0.32 -6.28 -23.19
N ASP A 137 -1.60 -6.62 -22.99
CA ASP A 137 -2.72 -5.80 -23.41
C ASP A 137 -2.80 -4.47 -22.66
N LEU A 138 -2.57 -4.48 -21.34
CA LEU A 138 -2.62 -3.28 -20.51
C LEU A 138 -1.47 -2.31 -20.78
N ARG A 139 -0.30 -2.82 -21.20
CA ARG A 139 0.89 -1.98 -21.37
C ARG A 139 0.96 -1.24 -22.70
N ASN A 140 0.16 -1.63 -23.68
CA ASN A 140 0.12 -1.05 -25.02
C ASN A 140 -0.13 0.48 -25.04
N PRO A 141 -1.06 1.03 -24.22
CA PRO A 141 -1.27 2.48 -24.14
C PRO A 141 -0.08 3.29 -23.60
N PHE A 142 0.88 2.65 -22.90
CA PHE A 142 2.06 3.32 -22.34
C PHE A 142 3.20 3.47 -23.37
N ALA A 143 3.17 2.70 -24.46
CA ALA A 143 4.22 2.67 -25.48
C ALA A 143 4.57 4.03 -26.12
N PRO A 144 3.63 4.95 -26.43
CA PRO A 144 3.95 6.23 -27.05
C PRO A 144 4.43 7.31 -26.06
N GLY A 145 4.72 6.94 -24.80
CA GLY A 145 5.27 7.85 -23.81
C GLY A 145 6.63 8.44 -24.20
N GLU A 146 7.04 9.46 -23.45
CA GLU A 146 8.37 10.07 -23.61
C GLU A 146 9.44 9.29 -22.83
N ILE A 147 10.69 9.33 -23.32
CA ILE A 147 11.82 8.66 -22.67
C ILE A 147 11.95 9.10 -21.20
N GLY A 148 12.17 8.13 -20.33
CA GLY A 148 12.27 8.35 -18.90
C GLY A 148 10.92 8.30 -18.18
N SER A 149 9.84 7.87 -18.84
CA SER A 149 8.58 7.53 -18.18
C SER A 149 8.75 6.31 -17.27
N LYS A 150 7.98 6.24 -16.18
CA LYS A 150 8.14 5.21 -15.14
C LYS A 150 6.79 4.68 -14.68
N ILE A 151 6.73 3.38 -14.40
CA ILE A 151 5.58 2.69 -13.82
C ILE A 151 6.06 1.98 -12.55
N ILE A 152 5.54 2.38 -11.39
CA ILE A 152 5.78 1.68 -10.13
C ILE A 152 4.67 0.64 -9.97
N VAL A 153 5.03 -0.58 -9.61
CA VAL A 153 4.07 -1.65 -9.34
C VAL A 153 4.29 -2.13 -7.92
N THR A 154 3.25 -2.21 -7.08
CA THR A 154 3.38 -2.88 -5.77
C THR A 154 2.68 -4.23 -5.82
N THR A 155 3.33 -5.28 -5.33
CA THR A 155 2.77 -6.64 -5.37
C THR A 155 3.29 -7.50 -4.22
N ARG A 156 2.57 -8.58 -3.91
CA ARG A 156 3.03 -9.62 -2.99
C ARG A 156 3.71 -10.79 -3.69
N LYS A 157 3.57 -10.89 -5.01
CA LYS A 157 4.00 -12.03 -5.81
C LYS A 157 5.26 -11.69 -6.58
N GLU A 158 6.31 -12.49 -6.42
CA GLU A 158 7.50 -12.40 -7.24
C GLU A 158 7.20 -12.71 -8.72
N SER A 159 6.27 -13.62 -8.99
CA SER A 159 5.80 -13.95 -10.34
C SER A 159 5.30 -12.74 -11.13
N VAL A 160 4.69 -11.75 -10.47
CA VAL A 160 4.25 -10.49 -11.12
C VAL A 160 5.46 -9.67 -11.57
N ALA A 161 6.52 -9.59 -10.75
CA ALA A 161 7.75 -8.87 -11.10
C ALA A 161 8.52 -9.57 -12.24
N GLU A 162 8.60 -10.90 -12.19
CA GLU A 162 9.21 -11.73 -13.24
C GLU A 162 8.48 -11.56 -14.58
N MET A 163 7.14 -11.63 -14.56
CA MET A 163 6.29 -11.42 -15.74
C MET A 163 6.54 -10.04 -16.39
N MET A 164 6.79 -9.01 -15.57
CA MET A 164 7.10 -7.65 -16.05
C MET A 164 8.56 -7.47 -16.50
N GLY A 165 9.42 -8.49 -16.35
CA GLY A 165 10.79 -8.51 -16.85
C GLY A 165 11.69 -7.42 -16.26
N SER A 166 11.45 -7.01 -15.01
CA SER A 166 12.09 -5.84 -14.40
C SER A 166 12.65 -6.18 -13.01
N ARG A 167 13.85 -5.67 -12.68
CA ARG A 167 14.50 -5.94 -11.39
C ARG A 167 13.68 -5.34 -10.24
N PRO A 168 13.11 -6.15 -9.33
CA PRO A 168 12.28 -5.64 -8.25
C PRO A 168 13.10 -4.90 -7.18
N ILE A 169 12.40 -4.10 -6.38
CA ILE A 169 12.81 -3.69 -5.03
C ILE A 169 12.14 -4.65 -4.06
N ILE A 170 12.94 -5.42 -3.32
CA ILE A 170 12.44 -6.36 -2.33
C ILE A 170 12.31 -5.63 -0.98
N MET A 171 11.11 -5.63 -0.43
CA MET A 171 10.78 -5.02 0.85
C MET A 171 10.91 -6.04 1.96
N GLU A 172 11.97 -5.90 2.75
CA GLU A 172 12.21 -6.69 3.95
C GLU A 172 11.43 -6.15 5.15
N ILE A 173 11.30 -6.94 6.22
CA ILE A 173 10.72 -6.47 7.50
C ILE A 173 11.58 -5.35 8.13
N LEU A 174 10.96 -4.52 8.97
CA LEU A 174 11.72 -3.52 9.73
C LEU A 174 12.63 -4.19 10.75
N SER A 175 13.83 -3.63 10.93
CA SER A 175 14.70 -4.00 12.04
C SER A 175 14.06 -3.66 13.39
N SER A 176 14.55 -4.28 14.47
CA SER A 176 14.14 -3.96 15.83
C SER A 176 14.39 -2.49 16.20
N GLU A 177 15.44 -1.90 15.64
CA GLU A 177 15.81 -0.49 15.79
C GLU A 177 14.69 0.45 15.35
N PHE A 178 14.01 0.17 14.24
CA PHE A 178 12.91 0.99 13.73
C PHE A 178 11.52 0.55 14.20
N SER A 179 11.38 -0.72 14.59
CA SER A 179 10.09 -1.29 15.02
C SER A 179 9.55 -0.65 16.30
N TRP A 180 10.40 -0.48 17.32
CA TRP A 180 9.98 0.13 18.58
C TRP A 180 9.63 1.62 18.42
N PRO A 181 10.45 2.48 17.77
CA PRO A 181 10.08 3.87 17.52
C PRO A 181 8.74 4.02 16.80
N LEU A 182 8.47 3.20 15.77
CA LEU A 182 7.18 3.22 15.06
C LEU A 182 6.02 2.87 16.00
N PHE A 183 6.16 1.79 16.78
CA PHE A 183 5.12 1.40 17.74
C PHE A 183 4.92 2.48 18.82
N LYS A 184 6.01 2.99 19.39
CA LYS A 184 6.03 4.01 20.44
C LYS A 184 5.29 5.27 19.99
N ARG A 185 5.59 5.76 18.79
CA ARG A 185 4.93 6.95 18.20
C ARG A 185 3.40 6.82 18.20
N HIS A 186 2.87 5.67 17.79
CA HIS A 186 1.42 5.47 17.71
C HIS A 186 0.76 5.11 19.05
N ALA A 187 1.42 4.30 19.89
CA ALA A 187 0.83 3.82 21.15
C ALA A 187 0.86 4.87 22.27
N PHE A 188 1.78 5.85 22.16
CA PHE A 188 2.00 6.90 23.15
C PHE A 188 1.72 8.31 22.59
N GLU A 189 1.04 8.45 21.46
CA GLU A 189 0.73 9.76 20.86
C GLU A 189 0.04 10.76 21.84
N LYS A 190 -0.63 10.26 22.89
CA LYS A 190 -1.36 11.05 23.90
C LYS A 190 -0.75 11.02 25.31
N ARG A 191 0.45 10.45 25.51
CA ARG A 191 1.07 10.30 26.84
C ARG A 191 2.59 10.26 26.73
N ASP A 192 3.32 10.73 27.73
CA ASP A 192 4.78 10.57 27.74
C ASP A 192 5.15 9.12 28.14
N PRO A 193 5.85 8.36 27.29
CA PRO A 193 6.38 7.04 27.66
C PRO A 193 7.21 7.04 28.95
N LYS A 194 7.94 8.13 29.24
CA LYS A 194 8.78 8.25 30.44
C LYS A 194 7.97 8.26 31.74
N GLU A 195 6.72 8.70 31.67
CA GLU A 195 5.78 8.68 32.81
C GLU A 195 5.18 7.29 33.02
N HIS A 196 5.39 6.36 32.08
CA HIS A 196 4.81 5.02 32.11
C HIS A 196 5.84 3.92 31.77
N PRO A 197 6.87 3.72 32.61
CA PRO A 197 7.98 2.80 32.33
C PRO A 197 7.51 1.35 32.13
N GLU A 198 6.52 0.88 32.90
CA GLU A 198 5.97 -0.47 32.74
C GLU A 198 5.25 -0.67 31.40
N LEU A 199 4.51 0.34 30.93
CA LEU A 199 3.86 0.28 29.60
C LEU A 199 4.91 0.29 28.49
N GLU A 200 5.98 1.08 28.63
CA GLU A 200 7.09 1.07 27.68
C GLU A 200 7.77 -0.31 27.63
N GLU A 201 8.00 -0.94 28.77
CA GLU A 201 8.60 -2.29 28.82
C GLU A 201 7.71 -3.34 28.14
N VAL A 202 6.43 -3.42 28.51
CA VAL A 202 5.48 -4.37 27.90
C VAL A 202 5.30 -4.06 26.41
N GLY A 203 5.27 -2.79 26.03
CA GLY A 203 5.21 -2.33 24.65
C GLY A 203 6.35 -2.84 23.78
N LYS A 204 7.59 -2.80 24.29
CA LYS A 204 8.77 -3.33 23.56
C LYS A 204 8.61 -4.83 23.27
N HIS A 205 8.09 -5.59 24.22
CA HIS A 205 7.83 -7.02 24.04
C HIS A 205 6.73 -7.29 23.01
N ILE A 206 5.65 -6.50 23.02
CA ILE A 206 4.58 -6.59 22.01
C ILE A 206 5.12 -6.23 20.62
N ALA A 207 5.89 -5.15 20.50
CA ALA A 207 6.51 -4.74 19.24
C ALA A 207 7.44 -5.82 18.67
N LYS A 208 8.19 -6.53 19.54
CA LYS A 208 9.01 -7.68 19.13
C LYS A 208 8.15 -8.82 18.57
N LYS A 209 6.97 -9.10 19.17
CA LYS A 209 6.03 -10.11 18.64
C LYS A 209 5.43 -9.73 17.28
N CYS A 210 5.43 -8.46 16.90
CA CYS A 210 5.03 -8.01 15.56
C CYS A 210 6.03 -8.33 14.44
N LYS A 211 7.21 -8.90 14.76
CA LYS A 211 8.23 -9.37 13.79
C LYS A 211 8.58 -8.30 12.72
N GLY A 212 8.63 -7.03 13.13
CA GLY A 212 9.03 -5.93 12.25
C GLY A 212 8.03 -5.55 11.16
N LEU A 213 6.78 -6.01 11.21
CA LEU A 213 5.75 -5.63 10.24
C LEU A 213 5.12 -4.28 10.61
N PRO A 214 5.28 -3.21 9.80
CA PRO A 214 4.74 -1.88 10.10
C PRO A 214 3.25 -1.88 10.40
N LEU A 215 2.44 -2.59 9.59
CA LEU A 215 1.00 -2.60 9.79
C LEU A 215 0.61 -3.34 11.08
N ALA A 216 1.31 -4.43 11.45
CA ALA A 216 1.08 -5.11 12.73
C ALA A 216 1.39 -4.19 13.93
N LEU A 217 2.53 -3.48 13.86
CA LEU A 217 2.96 -2.50 14.86
C LEU A 217 1.91 -1.41 15.02
N LYS A 218 1.47 -0.79 13.92
CA LYS A 218 0.46 0.28 13.92
C LYS A 218 -0.89 -0.19 14.44
N THR A 219 -1.34 -1.40 14.05
CA THR A 219 -2.61 -1.96 14.51
C THR A 219 -2.62 -2.15 16.02
N LEU A 220 -1.60 -2.79 16.59
CA LEU A 220 -1.56 -3.02 18.04
C LEU A 220 -1.24 -1.74 18.81
N ALA A 221 -0.39 -0.86 18.29
CA ALA A 221 -0.16 0.44 18.88
C ALA A 221 -1.45 1.26 18.96
N GLY A 222 -2.24 1.29 17.88
CA GLY A 222 -3.54 1.96 17.83
C GLY A 222 -4.56 1.37 18.80
N LEU A 223 -4.60 0.04 18.93
CA LEU A 223 -5.41 -0.66 19.93
C LEU A 223 -5.03 -0.26 21.36
N LEU A 224 -3.73 -0.25 21.65
CA LEU A 224 -3.19 -0.01 22.99
C LEU A 224 -3.16 1.47 23.38
N ARG A 225 -3.28 2.37 22.40
CA ARG A 225 -3.33 3.83 22.60
C ARG A 225 -4.44 4.26 23.57
N SER A 226 -5.59 3.57 23.57
CA SER A 226 -6.72 3.90 24.44
C SER A 226 -6.70 3.18 25.80
N LYS A 227 -5.68 2.36 26.08
CA LYS A 227 -5.58 1.54 27.30
C LYS A 227 -4.55 2.13 28.26
N SER A 228 -5.00 2.53 29.45
CA SER A 228 -4.14 3.09 30.50
C SER A 228 -3.51 2.00 31.38
N GLU A 229 -4.20 0.88 31.57
CA GLU A 229 -3.79 -0.16 32.50
C GLU A 229 -2.75 -1.12 31.90
N VAL A 230 -1.67 -1.37 32.64
CA VAL A 230 -0.58 -2.27 32.23
C VAL A 230 -1.09 -3.70 32.02
N GLU A 231 -2.07 -4.15 32.81
CA GLU A 231 -2.58 -5.51 32.69
C GLU A 231 -3.32 -5.74 31.37
N GLU A 232 -3.95 -4.71 30.79
CA GLU A 232 -4.55 -4.82 29.46
C GLU A 232 -3.49 -5.05 28.38
N TRP A 233 -2.31 -4.44 28.51
CA TRP A 233 -1.17 -4.67 27.62
C TRP A 233 -0.60 -6.07 27.82
N ARG A 234 -0.44 -6.51 29.08
CA ARG A 234 0.03 -7.87 29.41
C ARG A 234 -0.91 -8.95 28.87
N ARG A 235 -2.23 -8.74 28.90
CA ARG A 235 -3.21 -9.65 28.29
C ARG A 235 -2.99 -9.82 26.79
N ILE A 236 -2.71 -8.73 26.06
CA ILE A 236 -2.37 -8.80 24.63
C ILE A 236 -1.04 -9.54 24.44
N LEU A 237 -0.02 -9.25 25.24
CA LEU A 237 1.28 -9.90 25.15
C LEU A 237 1.21 -11.43 25.37
N ARG A 238 0.40 -11.88 26.33
CA ARG A 238 0.24 -13.29 26.74
C ARG A 238 -0.77 -14.08 25.91
N SER A 239 -1.44 -13.47 24.94
CA SER A 239 -2.49 -14.14 24.17
C SER A 239 -1.96 -15.34 23.37
N GLU A 240 -2.72 -16.43 23.39
CA GLU A 240 -2.43 -17.64 22.59
C GLU A 240 -2.52 -17.41 21.07
N VAL A 241 -3.14 -16.31 20.64
CA VAL A 241 -3.23 -15.91 19.21
C VAL A 241 -1.84 -15.77 18.58
N TRP A 242 -0.80 -15.47 19.38
CA TRP A 242 0.57 -15.40 18.92
C TRP A 242 1.17 -16.74 18.49
N GLU A 243 0.61 -17.85 18.95
CA GLU A 243 1.08 -19.21 18.67
C GLU A 243 0.38 -19.84 17.45
N LEU A 244 -0.58 -19.12 16.84
CA LEU A 244 -1.25 -19.59 15.63
C LEU A 244 -0.24 -19.75 14.48
N PRO A 245 -0.47 -20.70 13.56
CA PRO A 245 0.38 -20.93 12.39
C PRO A 245 0.17 -19.82 11.34
N ASP A 246 0.53 -18.59 11.69
CA ASP A 246 0.67 -17.48 10.77
C ASP A 246 1.82 -16.56 11.25
N ASN A 247 2.89 -16.51 10.46
CA ASN A 247 4.05 -15.67 10.74
C ASN A 247 3.91 -14.24 10.22
N GLY A 248 2.79 -13.91 9.59
CA GLY A 248 2.48 -12.61 9.01
C GLY A 248 1.72 -11.70 9.98
N ILE A 249 0.78 -10.96 9.41
CA ILE A 249 0.07 -9.90 10.13
C ILE A 249 -1.15 -10.40 10.91
N LEU A 250 -1.65 -11.60 10.59
CA LEU A 250 -2.94 -12.07 11.08
C LEU A 250 -3.06 -12.11 12.61
N PRO A 251 -2.04 -12.53 13.40
CA PRO A 251 -2.15 -12.50 14.86
C PRO A 251 -2.46 -11.10 15.40
N ALA A 252 -1.80 -10.06 14.86
CA ALA A 252 -2.04 -8.67 15.26
C ALA A 252 -3.45 -8.20 14.87
N LEU A 253 -3.94 -8.58 13.68
CA LEU A 253 -5.30 -8.24 13.25
C LEU A 253 -6.36 -8.97 14.09
N MET A 254 -6.13 -10.24 14.42
CA MET A 254 -7.01 -11.04 15.26
C MET A 254 -7.09 -10.46 16.67
N LEU A 255 -5.96 -10.06 17.27
CA LEU A 255 -5.94 -9.39 18.58
C LEU A 255 -6.71 -8.07 18.56
N SER A 256 -6.54 -7.27 17.51
CA SER A 256 -7.33 -6.05 17.33
C SER A 256 -8.82 -6.34 17.17
N TYR A 257 -9.20 -7.41 16.46
CA TYR A 257 -10.59 -7.80 16.28
C TYR A 257 -11.20 -8.37 17.56
N THR A 258 -10.48 -9.22 18.31
CA THR A 258 -10.98 -9.84 19.53
C THR A 258 -11.18 -8.84 20.67
N ASP A 259 -10.49 -7.71 20.65
CA ASP A 259 -10.69 -6.63 21.62
C ASP A 259 -11.89 -5.70 21.30
N LEU A 260 -12.47 -5.78 20.09
CA LEU A 260 -13.62 -4.96 19.73
C LEU A 260 -14.85 -5.29 20.60
N PRO A 261 -15.66 -4.28 20.97
CA PRO A 261 -17.01 -4.49 21.51
C PRO A 261 -17.84 -5.40 20.60
N VAL A 262 -18.70 -6.23 21.20
CA VAL A 262 -19.50 -7.25 20.48
C VAL A 262 -20.26 -6.66 19.29
N ARG A 263 -20.88 -5.49 19.47
CA ARG A 263 -21.61 -4.79 18.40
C ARG A 263 -20.71 -4.41 17.22
N LEU A 264 -19.49 -3.93 17.49
CA LEU A 264 -18.54 -3.55 16.44
C LEU A 264 -17.95 -4.77 15.72
N LYS A 265 -17.79 -5.92 16.41
CA LYS A 265 -17.40 -7.18 15.77
C LYS A 265 -18.43 -7.61 14.70
N GLN A 266 -19.71 -7.53 15.04
CA GLN A 266 -20.80 -7.83 14.10
C GLN A 266 -20.75 -6.90 12.89
N CYS A 267 -20.67 -5.58 13.09
CA CYS A 267 -20.55 -4.60 12.01
C CYS A 267 -19.32 -4.87 11.12
N PHE A 268 -18.16 -5.16 11.72
CA PHE A 268 -16.93 -5.47 10.99
C PHE A 268 -17.03 -6.78 10.19
N SER A 269 -17.60 -7.85 10.77
CA SER A 269 -17.79 -9.12 10.08
C SER A 269 -18.72 -8.98 8.88
N PHE A 270 -19.70 -8.07 8.93
CA PHE A 270 -20.61 -7.81 7.83
C PHE A 270 -19.87 -7.26 6.59
N CYS A 271 -18.75 -6.57 6.78
CA CYS A 271 -17.92 -6.11 5.66
C CYS A 271 -17.32 -7.26 4.83
N ALA A 272 -17.33 -8.51 5.32
CA ALA A 272 -16.81 -9.67 4.59
C ALA A 272 -17.71 -10.14 3.45
N ILE A 273 -18.99 -9.71 3.37
CA ILE A 273 -19.89 -10.08 2.27
C ILE A 273 -19.57 -9.36 0.97
N PHE A 274 -18.82 -8.25 1.05
CA PHE A 274 -18.49 -7.43 -0.10
C PHE A 274 -17.28 -8.01 -0.83
N PRO A 275 -17.23 -7.90 -2.17
CA PRO A 275 -16.04 -8.23 -2.94
C PRO A 275 -14.79 -7.49 -2.43
N LYS A 276 -13.62 -8.06 -2.70
CA LYS A 276 -12.34 -7.40 -2.44
C LYS A 276 -12.29 -6.05 -3.17
N ASP A 277 -11.76 -5.04 -2.48
CA ASP A 277 -11.63 -3.66 -2.96
C ASP A 277 -12.95 -2.98 -3.39
N TYR A 278 -14.09 -3.42 -2.86
CA TYR A 278 -15.38 -2.76 -3.06
C TYR A 278 -15.37 -1.33 -2.47
N PRO A 279 -15.73 -0.30 -3.26
CA PRO A 279 -15.79 1.08 -2.78
C PRO A 279 -17.04 1.27 -1.90
N PHE A 280 -16.86 1.21 -0.59
CA PHE A 280 -17.98 1.38 0.35
C PHE A 280 -18.66 2.73 0.20
N GLN A 281 -19.98 2.71 0.02
CA GLN A 281 -20.81 3.89 0.24
C GLN A 281 -21.24 3.92 1.70
N LYS A 282 -20.84 4.96 2.43
CA LYS A 282 -21.14 5.12 3.87
C LYS A 282 -22.61 4.85 4.20
N LYS A 283 -23.54 5.42 3.42
CA LYS A 283 -24.99 5.25 3.63
C LYS A 283 -25.44 3.80 3.47
N GLN A 284 -24.94 3.11 2.45
CA GLN A 284 -25.26 1.70 2.19
C GLN A 284 -24.79 0.81 3.34
N VAL A 285 -23.55 1.00 3.80
CA VAL A 285 -22.99 0.20 4.90
C VAL A 285 -23.75 0.46 6.21
N ILE A 286 -24.11 1.71 6.49
CA ILE A 286 -24.91 2.07 7.67
C ILE A 286 -26.32 1.45 7.62
N GLN A 287 -26.95 1.36 6.45
CA GLN A 287 -28.28 0.74 6.31
C GLN A 287 -28.26 -0.79 6.48
N LEU A 288 -27.09 -1.41 6.26
CA LEU A 288 -26.90 -2.85 6.41
C LEU A 288 -26.54 -3.26 7.85
N TRP A 289 -26.05 -2.33 8.66
CA TRP A 289 -25.75 -2.51 10.08
C TRP A 289 -26.99 -2.30 10.95
#